data_AF-A0A848XPN7-F1
#
_entry.id   AF-A0A848XPN7-F1
#
_cell.length_a   1.000
_cell.length_b   1.000
_cell.length_c   1.000
_cell.angle_alpha   90.00
_cell.angle_beta   90.00
_cell.angle_gamma   90.00
#
_symmetry.space_group_name_H-M   'P 1'
#
loop_
_entity.id
_entity.type
_entity.pdbx_description
1 polymer ?
#
loop_
_entity_poly.entity_id
_entity_poly.type
_entity_poly.pdbx_seq_one_letter_code
_entity_poly.pdbx_strand_id
1 'polypeptide(L)' 'FLPFVVIDVVVASVLMSMGMFMLPPVMVSLPFKLLLFVMVDGWALMLGGLVRSFGA' A
#
# COMPACT_ATOMS: atom_id res chain seq x y z
N PHE A 1 -2.45 2.70 7.06
CA PHE A 1 -1.47 1.59 7.17
C PHE A 1 -2.11 0.24 6.86
N LEU A 2 -3.21 -0.14 7.53
CA LEU A 2 -3.92 -1.41 7.30
C LEU A 2 -4.08 -1.85 5.82
N PRO A 3 -4.56 -1.00 4.88
CA PRO A 3 -4.77 -1.43 3.50
C PRO A 3 -3.46 -1.80 2.78
N PHE A 4 -2.34 -1.16 3.11
CA PHE A 4 -1.05 -1.47 2.49
C PHE A 4 -0.47 -2.79 2.98
N VAL A 5 -0.71 -3.14 4.25
CA VAL A 5 -0.32 -4.43 4.82
C VAL A 5 -1.09 -5.57 4.17
N VAL A 6 -2.39 -5.37 3.91
CA VAL A 6 -3.21 -6.36 3.20
C VAL A 6 -2.61 -6.64 1.81
N ILE A 7 -2.19 -5.61 1.08
CA ILE A 7 -1.53 -5.77 -0.23
C ILE A 7 -0.24 -6.59 -0.06
N ASP A 8 0.60 -6.28 0.92
CA ASP A 8 1.86 -7.00 1.13
C ASP A 8 1.66 -8.49 1.40
N VAL A 9 0.73 -8.82 2.30
CA VAL A 9 0.45 -10.22 2.68
C VAL A 9 -0.15 -10.99 1.49
N VAL A 10 -1.08 -10.38 0.75
CA VAL A 10 -1.68 -11.01 -0.44
C VAL A 10 -0.62 -11.24 -1.52
N VAL A 11 0.16 -10.22 -1.86
CA VAL A 11 1.23 -10.34 -2.88
C VAL A 11 2.28 -11.37 -2.47
N ALA A 12 2.71 -11.38 -1.20
CA ALA A 12 3.65 -12.37 -0.70
C ALA A 12 3.08 -13.80 -0.79
N SER A 13 1.81 -14.01 -0.40
CA SER A 13 1.18 -15.33 -0.46
C SER A 13 1.06 -15.86 -1.90
N VAL A 14 0.73 -14.99 -2.86
CA VAL A 14 0.64 -15.35 -4.28
C VAL A 14 2.03 -15.69 -4.82
N LEU A 15 3.05 -14.88 -4.54
CA LEU A 15 4.41 -15.16 -4.98
C LEU A 15 5.00 -16.45 -4.40
N MET A 16 4.72 -16.72 -3.11
CA MET A 16 5.09 -17.98 -2.46
C MET A 16 4.36 -19.17 -3.11
N SER A 17 3.08 -19.02 -3.45
CA SER A 17 2.30 -20.07 -4.14
C SER A 17 2.83 -20.37 -5.55
N MET A 18 3.42 -19.37 -6.21
CA MET A 18 4.06 -19.53 -7.52
C MET A 18 5.49 -20.12 -7.43
N GLY A 19 6.00 -20.38 -6.23
CA GLY A 19 7.36 -20.87 -6.00
C GLY A 19 8.46 -19.83 -6.22
N MET A 20 8.10 -18.54 -6.33
CA MET A 20 9.06 -17.47 -6.60
C MET A 20 9.63 -16.89 -5.31
N PHE A 21 10.60 -17.59 -4.71
CA PHE A 21 11.26 -17.18 -3.46
C PHE A 21 12.33 -16.10 -3.64
N MET A 22 12.92 -16.01 -4.84
CA MET A 22 14.04 -15.11 -5.12
C MET A 22 13.60 -13.71 -5.53
N LEU A 23 12.31 -13.52 -5.82
CA LEU A 23 11.74 -12.21 -6.14
C LEU A 23 11.22 -11.56 -4.86
N PRO A 24 11.81 -10.43 -4.42
CA PRO A 24 11.29 -9.66 -3.30
C PRO A 24 9.83 -9.25 -3.58
N PRO A 25 8.87 -9.64 -2.73
CA PRO A 25 7.45 -9.33 -2.92
C PRO A 25 7.17 -7.82 -2.92
N VAL A 26 8.08 -7.04 -2.31
CA VAL A 26 8.04 -5.59 -2.27
C VAL A 26 7.98 -4.99 -3.67
N MET A 27 8.78 -5.49 -4.62
CA MET A 27 8.81 -4.95 -5.99
C MET A 27 7.46 -5.08 -6.71
N VAL A 28 6.71 -6.14 -6.41
CA VAL A 28 5.37 -6.35 -6.96
C VAL A 28 4.35 -5.51 -6.19
N SER A 29 4.43 -5.45 -4.86
CA SER A 29 3.49 -4.70 -4.01
C SER A 29 3.53 -3.18 -4.21
N LEU A 30 4.69 -2.61 -4.54
CA LEU A 30 4.93 -1.17 -4.62
C LEU A 30 4.04 -0.45 -5.65
N PRO A 31 3.97 -0.89 -6.92
CA PRO A 31 3.06 -0.28 -7.88
C PRO A 31 1.59 -0.41 -7.47
N PHE A 32 1.16 -1.54 -6.87
CA PHE A 32 -0.21 -1.68 -6.37
C PHE A 32 -0.53 -0.73 -5.22
N LYS A 33 0.40 -0.52 -4.29
CA LYS A 33 0.26 0.46 -3.21
C LYS A 33 0.12 1.87 -3.75
N LEU A 34 0.95 2.25 -4.73
CA LEU A 34 0.90 3.58 -5.35
C LEU A 34 -0.42 3.78 -6.11
N LEU A 35 -0.87 2.77 -6.87
CA LEU A 35 -2.16 2.82 -7.55
C LEU A 35 -3.30 2.99 -6.55
N LEU A 36 -3.35 2.17 -5.49
CA LEU A 36 -4.39 2.30 -4.45
C LEU A 36 -4.36 3.69 -3.81
N PHE A 37 -3.16 4.20 -3.50
CA PHE A 37 -2.99 5.51 -2.87
C PHE A 37 -3.47 6.66 -3.75
N VAL A 38 -3.23 6.60 -5.07
CA VAL A 38 -3.73 7.60 -6.02
C VAL A 38 -5.23 7.44 -6.24
N MET A 39 -5.75 6.21 -6.36
CA MET A 39 -7.17 5.94 -6.59
C MET A 39 -8.09 6.45 -5.48
N VAL A 40 -7.61 6.45 -4.23
CA VAL A 40 -8.38 6.96 -3.07
C VAL A 40 -8.10 8.42 -2.75
N ASP A 41 -7.38 9.14 -3.62
CA ASP A 41 -6.89 10.50 -3.37
C ASP A 41 -6.18 10.63 -2.00
N GLY A 42 -5.25 9.71 -1.75
CA GLY A 42 -4.58 9.56 -0.46
C GLY A 42 -3.81 10.80 0.00
N TRP A 43 -3.35 11.63 -0.95
CA TRP A 43 -2.71 12.91 -0.65
C TRP A 43 -3.68 13.90 0.00
N ALA A 44 -4.89 14.06 -0.55
CA ALA A 44 -5.91 14.93 0.03
C ALA A 44 -6.36 14.45 1.41
N LEU A 45 -6.48 13.12 1.61
CA LEU A 45 -6.82 12.54 2.91
C LEU A 45 -5.72 12.78 3.96
N MET A 46 -4.45 12.61 3.60
CA MET A 46 -3.33 12.88 4.51
C MET A 46 -3.26 14.37 4.89
N LEU A 47 -3.27 15.26 3.89
CA LEU A 47 -3.17 16.70 4.12
C LEU A 47 -4.40 17.23 4.88
N GLY A 48 -5.60 16.80 4.51
CA GLY A 48 -6.83 17.16 5.22
C GLY A 48 -6.83 16.69 6.67
N GLY A 49 -6.30 15.50 6.96
CA GLY A 49 -6.11 15.02 8.32
C GLY A 49 -5.13 15.87 9.13
N LEU A 50 -4.00 16.26 8.51
CA LEU A 50 -3.00 17.12 9.15
C LEU A 50 -3.59 18.51 9.45
N VAL A 51 -4.21 19.17 8.48
CA VAL A 51 -4.79 20.52 8.67
C VAL A 51 -5.85 20.51 9.77
N ARG A 52 -6.72 19.50 9.82
CA ARG A 52 -7.72 19.37 10.90
C ARG A 52 -7.09 19.12 12.27
N SER A 53 -5.98 18.40 12.32
CA SER A 53 -5.25 18.15 13.58
C SER A 53 -4.55 19.39 14.13
N PHE A 54 -4.07 20.30 13.28
CA PHE A 54 -3.37 21.52 13.70
C PHE A 54 -4.28 22.73 13.88
N GLY A 55 -5.45 22.75 13.23
CA GLY A 55 -6.45 23.82 13.37
C GLY A 55 -7.44 23.66 14.53
N ALA A 56 -7.29 22.60 15.34
CA ALA A 56 -8.04 22.35 16.57
C ALA A 56 -7.27 22.82 17.80
#